data_AF-A0A4Y3IPY2-F1
#
_entry.id   AF-A0A4Y3IPY2-F1
#
_cell.length_a   1.000
_cell.length_b   1.000
_cell.length_c   1.000
_cell.angle_alpha   90.00
_cell.angle_beta   90.00
_cell.angle_gamma   90.00
#
_symmetry.space_group_name_H-M   'P 1'
#
loop_
_entity.id
_entity.type
_entity.pdbx_description
1 polymer ?
#
loop_
_entity_poly.entity_id
_entity_poly.type
_entity_poly.pdbx_seq_one_letter_code
_entity_poly.pdbx_strand_id
1 'polypeptide(L)'
;MNVKPDSLSKELKQQLSKMDPNQLAWFELAYGRYDSFEIALQISQREDSLEFDLKNRRLFVKGIEIPMAKTPLFYYYWYAKRKQMGDEPYINPSKMRPDTIAGAQLADIMHRYNGTDRTIEELKKHGLKAKSLDLNRNKVKEILIDELGELAQAYLFDSQRDARDARSRYQLKLASSSISFRP
;
A
#
# COMPACT_ATOMS: atom_id res chain seq x y z
N MET A 1 -7.30 -23.66 0.37
CA MET A 1 -8.56 -24.40 0.12
C MET A 1 -8.53 -24.84 -1.33
N ASN A 2 -8.58 -26.15 -1.60
CA ASN A 2 -8.67 -26.67 -2.97
C ASN A 2 -10.05 -26.32 -3.53
N VAL A 3 -10.10 -25.44 -4.53
CA VAL A 3 -11.30 -25.21 -5.34
C VAL A 3 -11.69 -26.56 -5.95
N LYS A 4 -12.82 -27.14 -5.56
CA LYS A 4 -13.28 -28.42 -6.12
C LYS A 4 -13.64 -28.20 -7.59
N PRO A 5 -12.91 -28.77 -8.56
CA PRO A 5 -13.07 -28.44 -9.98
C PRO A 5 -14.40 -28.91 -10.59
N ASP A 6 -15.18 -29.74 -9.91
CA ASP A 6 -16.32 -30.45 -10.50
C ASP A 6 -17.63 -29.63 -10.57
N SER A 7 -17.72 -28.46 -9.94
CA SER A 7 -18.90 -27.58 -10.01
C SER A 7 -18.75 -26.37 -10.95
N LEU A 8 -17.59 -26.19 -11.58
CA LEU A 8 -17.33 -25.06 -12.48
C LEU A 8 -17.80 -25.38 -13.90
N SER A 9 -18.54 -24.45 -14.52
CA SER A 9 -18.94 -24.59 -15.92
C SER A 9 -17.72 -24.74 -16.84
N LYS A 10 -17.93 -25.32 -18.01
CA LYS A 10 -16.87 -25.53 -19.01
C LYS A 10 -16.23 -24.21 -19.44
N GLU A 11 -16.99 -23.13 -19.53
CA GLU A 11 -16.45 -21.80 -19.83
C GLU A 11 -15.50 -21.31 -18.74
N LEU A 12 -15.83 -21.53 -17.46
CA LEU A 12 -15.00 -21.09 -16.32
C LEU A 12 -13.68 -21.84 -16.27
N LYS A 13 -13.69 -23.15 -16.51
CA LYS A 13 -12.47 -23.96 -16.63
C LYS A 13 -11.57 -23.46 -17.77
N GLN A 14 -12.18 -23.09 -18.88
CA GLN A 14 -11.45 -22.56 -20.02
C GLN A 14 -10.84 -21.18 -19.73
N GLN A 15 -11.52 -20.31 -18.98
CA GLN A 15 -10.96 -19.02 -18.57
C GLN A 15 -9.76 -19.18 -17.63
N LEU A 16 -9.86 -20.06 -16.62
CA LEU A 16 -8.75 -20.34 -15.71
C LEU A 16 -7.53 -20.90 -16.45
N SER A 17 -7.74 -21.77 -17.45
CA SER A 17 -6.63 -22.34 -18.25
C SER A 17 -5.84 -21.33 -19.08
N LYS A 18 -6.37 -20.12 -19.29
CA LYS A 18 -5.71 -19.03 -20.04
C LYS A 18 -4.99 -18.04 -19.14
N MET A 19 -5.15 -18.14 -17.83
CA MET A 19 -4.51 -17.23 -16.88
C MET A 19 -3.02 -17.53 -16.76
N ASP A 20 -2.22 -16.47 -16.70
CA ASP A 20 -0.83 -16.60 -16.28
C ASP A 20 -0.74 -16.90 -14.77
N PRO A 21 0.43 -17.30 -14.25
CA PRO A 21 0.59 -17.63 -12.82
C PRO A 21 0.24 -16.48 -11.86
N ASN A 22 0.47 -15.23 -12.25
CA ASN A 22 0.16 -14.07 -11.42
C ASN A 22 -1.36 -13.82 -11.38
N GLN A 23 -2.03 -13.91 -12.53
CA GLN A 23 -3.49 -13.84 -12.60
C GLN A 23 -4.14 -14.96 -11.78
N LEU A 24 -3.62 -16.18 -11.88
CA LEU A 24 -4.14 -17.31 -11.09
C LEU A 24 -3.98 -17.07 -9.58
N ALA A 25 -2.82 -16.57 -9.13
CA ALA A 25 -2.62 -16.24 -7.72
C ALA A 25 -3.58 -15.15 -7.21
N TRP A 26 -3.82 -14.10 -8.01
CA TRP A 26 -4.83 -13.09 -7.69
C TRP A 26 -6.26 -13.67 -7.65
N PHE A 27 -6.57 -14.59 -8.57
CA PHE A 27 -7.87 -15.26 -8.60
C PHE A 27 -8.08 -16.08 -7.34
N GLU A 28 -7.11 -16.92 -6.96
CA GLU A 28 -7.19 -17.77 -5.76
C GLU A 28 -7.35 -16.95 -4.49
N LEU A 29 -6.58 -15.87 -4.35
CA LEU A 29 -6.68 -14.95 -3.21
C LEU A 29 -8.08 -14.31 -3.14
N ALA A 30 -8.56 -13.74 -4.24
CA ALA A 30 -9.84 -13.08 -4.28
C ALA A 30 -11.01 -14.06 -4.06
N TYR A 31 -10.94 -15.25 -4.67
CA TYR A 31 -11.95 -16.29 -4.49
C TYR A 31 -12.02 -16.75 -3.04
N GLY A 32 -10.86 -16.94 -2.38
CA GLY A 32 -10.81 -17.28 -0.96
C GLY A 32 -11.40 -16.22 -0.03
N ARG A 33 -11.42 -14.94 -0.45
CA ARG A 33 -11.93 -13.82 0.35
C ARG A 33 -13.42 -13.54 0.13
N TYR A 34 -13.90 -13.67 -1.10
CA TYR A 34 -15.24 -13.24 -1.50
C TYR A 34 -16.19 -14.41 -1.81
N ASP A 35 -15.68 -15.64 -1.94
CA ASP A 35 -16.43 -16.83 -2.38
C ASP A 35 -17.28 -16.56 -3.63
N SER A 36 -16.75 -15.73 -4.53
CA SER A 36 -17.42 -15.29 -5.75
C SER A 36 -16.47 -15.42 -6.92
N PHE A 37 -16.82 -16.30 -7.85
CA PHE A 37 -16.03 -16.54 -9.06
C PHE A 37 -15.94 -15.27 -9.90
N GLU A 38 -17.06 -14.56 -10.09
CA GLU A 38 -17.11 -13.36 -10.91
C GLU A 38 -16.20 -12.26 -10.36
N ILE A 39 -16.26 -12.01 -9.05
CA ILE A 39 -15.40 -11.02 -8.38
C ILE A 39 -13.93 -11.45 -8.49
N ALA A 40 -13.62 -12.73 -8.27
CA ALA A 40 -12.26 -13.25 -8.35
C ALA A 40 -11.68 -13.13 -9.77
N LEU A 41 -12.49 -13.42 -10.79
CA LEU A 41 -12.12 -13.26 -12.20
C LEU A 41 -11.86 -11.80 -12.56
N GLN A 42 -12.73 -10.88 -12.12
CA GLN A 42 -12.55 -9.45 -12.34
C GLN A 42 -11.26 -8.93 -11.67
N ILE A 43 -10.97 -9.36 -10.45
CA ILE A 43 -9.76 -8.95 -9.72
C ILE A 43 -8.51 -9.52 -10.38
N SER A 44 -8.51 -10.78 -10.82
CA SER A 44 -7.31 -11.37 -11.44
C SER A 44 -6.93 -10.70 -12.75
N GLN A 45 -7.91 -10.26 -13.52
CA GLN A 45 -7.72 -9.63 -14.83
C GLN A 45 -7.44 -8.12 -14.76
N ARG A 46 -7.70 -7.47 -13.63
CA ARG A 46 -7.40 -6.04 -13.46
C ARG A 46 -5.90 -5.76 -13.59
N GLU A 47 -5.57 -4.54 -13.99
CA GLU A 47 -4.22 -4.01 -13.82
C GLU A 47 -3.92 -3.77 -12.33
N ASP A 48 -2.63 -3.72 -11.96
CA ASP A 48 -2.24 -3.40 -10.60
C ASP A 48 -2.70 -1.98 -10.24
N SER A 49 -3.39 -1.86 -9.10
CA SER A 49 -3.90 -0.58 -8.62
C SER A 49 -3.81 -0.46 -7.11
N LEU A 50 -3.56 0.76 -6.65
CA LEU A 50 -3.52 1.15 -5.25
C LEU A 50 -4.44 2.36 -5.04
N GLU A 51 -5.51 2.17 -4.29
CA GLU A 51 -6.53 3.21 -4.09
C GLU A 51 -6.66 3.57 -2.62
N PHE A 52 -6.57 4.86 -2.31
CA PHE A 52 -6.76 5.36 -0.96
C PHE A 52 -8.10 6.07 -0.83
N ASP A 53 -8.91 5.66 0.14
CA ASP A 53 -10.11 6.36 0.58
C ASP A 53 -9.91 6.79 2.03
N LEU A 54 -9.32 7.97 2.23
CA LEU A 54 -9.00 8.45 3.57
C LEU A 54 -10.23 8.92 4.35
N LYS A 55 -11.32 9.28 3.67
CA LYS A 55 -12.57 9.66 4.32
C LYS A 55 -13.17 8.47 5.07
N ASN A 56 -13.18 7.30 4.43
CA ASN A 56 -13.64 6.05 5.04
C ASN A 56 -12.49 5.25 5.70
N ARG A 57 -11.25 5.71 5.57
CA ARG A 57 -10.02 5.07 6.08
C ARG A 57 -9.81 3.66 5.52
N ARG A 58 -9.97 3.54 4.21
CA ARG A 58 -9.82 2.29 3.48
C ARG A 58 -8.65 2.37 2.51
N LEU A 59 -8.00 1.24 2.34
CA LEU A 59 -6.98 0.99 1.35
C LEU A 59 -7.48 -0.13 0.45
N PHE A 60 -7.39 0.03 -0.86
CA PHE A 60 -7.69 -1.03 -1.80
C PHE A 60 -6.47 -1.35 -2.64
N VAL A 61 -6.15 -2.64 -2.74
CA VAL A 61 -5.14 -3.18 -3.64
C VAL A 61 -5.83 -4.03 -4.68
N LYS A 62 -5.79 -3.62 -5.94
CA LYS A 62 -6.47 -4.30 -7.05
C LYS A 62 -7.99 -4.50 -6.81
N GLY A 63 -8.60 -3.62 -6.02
CA GLY A 63 -10.00 -3.70 -5.59
C GLY A 63 -10.24 -4.51 -4.29
N ILE A 64 -9.23 -5.19 -3.76
CA ILE A 64 -9.30 -5.87 -2.46
C ILE A 64 -9.09 -4.87 -1.33
N GLU A 65 -10.04 -4.79 -0.38
CA GLU A 65 -9.88 -3.94 0.81
C GLU A 65 -8.83 -4.53 1.74
N ILE A 66 -7.82 -3.74 2.08
CA ILE A 66 -6.72 -4.10 2.99
C ILE A 66 -6.95 -3.42 4.34
N PRO A 67 -7.16 -4.18 5.43
CA PRO A 67 -7.36 -3.62 6.75
C PRO A 67 -6.06 -2.99 7.27
N MET A 68 -6.03 -1.65 7.34
CA MET A 68 -4.85 -0.92 7.77
C MET A 68 -5.14 0.02 8.94
N ALA A 69 -4.28 -0.02 9.96
CA ALA A 69 -4.36 0.92 11.07
C ALA A 69 -4.14 2.37 10.59
N LYS A 70 -4.77 3.33 11.30
CA LYS A 70 -4.78 4.74 10.92
C LYS A 70 -3.40 5.31 10.60
N THR A 71 -2.45 5.19 11.53
CA THR A 71 -1.13 5.82 11.37
C THR A 71 -0.36 5.24 10.18
N PRO A 72 -0.16 3.91 10.04
CA PRO A 72 0.44 3.33 8.85
C PRO A 72 -0.24 3.76 7.53
N LEU A 73 -1.58 3.82 7.50
CA LEU A 73 -2.33 4.25 6.33
C LEU A 73 -1.96 5.67 5.88
N PHE A 74 -1.88 6.62 6.81
CA PHE A 74 -1.53 8.01 6.48
C PHE A 74 -0.07 8.14 6.03
N TYR A 75 0.85 7.39 6.63
CA TYR A 75 2.23 7.34 6.17
C TYR A 75 2.32 6.77 4.75
N TYR A 76 1.58 5.70 4.47
CA TYR A 76 1.56 5.08 3.14
C TYR A 76 0.97 6.02 2.08
N TYR A 77 -0.15 6.67 2.42
CA TYR A 77 -0.77 7.70 1.58
C TYR A 77 0.19 8.86 1.28
N TRP A 78 0.94 9.33 2.28
CA TRP A 78 1.90 10.42 2.09
C TRP A 78 2.99 10.05 1.07
N TYR A 79 3.53 8.83 1.14
CA TYR A 79 4.45 8.31 0.13
C TYR A 79 3.79 8.19 -1.26
N ALA A 80 2.55 7.73 -1.32
CA ALA A 80 1.79 7.65 -2.57
C ALA A 80 1.58 9.02 -3.20
N LYS A 81 1.30 10.06 -2.39
CA LYS A 81 1.16 11.44 -2.86
C LYS A 81 2.46 12.01 -3.42
N ARG A 82 3.58 11.79 -2.72
CA ARG A 82 4.91 12.16 -3.23
C ARG A 82 5.19 11.52 -4.59
N LYS A 83 4.92 10.22 -4.73
CA LYS A 83 5.07 9.50 -6.00
C LYS A 83 4.19 10.08 -7.11
N GLN A 84 2.94 10.43 -6.81
CA GLN A 84 2.03 11.06 -7.77
C GLN A 84 2.51 12.45 -8.21
N MET A 85 3.12 13.21 -7.30
CA MET A 85 3.69 14.54 -7.58
C MET A 85 5.01 14.48 -8.36
N GLY A 86 5.59 13.29 -8.55
CA GLY A 86 6.89 13.13 -9.19
C GLY A 86 8.07 13.50 -8.28
N ASP A 87 7.86 13.51 -6.97
CA ASP A 87 8.94 13.77 -6.02
C ASP A 87 10.00 12.66 -6.05
N GLU A 88 11.25 13.06 -5.85
CA GLU A 88 12.36 12.13 -5.63
C GLU A 88 12.12 11.22 -4.40
N PRO A 89 12.73 10.01 -4.39
CA PRO A 89 12.69 9.11 -3.24
C PRO A 89 13.07 9.82 -1.95
N TYR A 90 12.21 9.71 -0.94
CA TYR A 90 12.37 10.45 0.30
C TYR A 90 13.54 9.89 1.12
N ILE A 91 14.50 10.74 1.44
CA ILE A 91 15.67 10.39 2.24
C ILE A 91 15.28 10.43 3.71
N ASN A 92 15.57 9.37 4.47
CA ASN A 92 15.35 9.40 5.91
C ASN A 92 16.10 10.60 6.55
N PRO A 93 15.44 11.35 7.46
CA PRO A 93 16.11 12.41 8.22
C PRO A 93 17.20 11.81 9.11
N SER A 94 18.19 12.63 9.49
CA SER A 94 19.22 12.15 10.41
C SER A 94 18.62 11.96 11.81
N LYS A 95 19.22 11.10 12.64
CA LYS A 95 18.74 10.85 14.01
C LYS A 95 18.66 12.13 14.85
N MET A 96 19.57 13.08 14.59
CA MET A 96 19.68 14.33 15.34
C MET A 96 18.87 15.48 14.74
N ARG A 97 18.38 15.34 13.50
CA ARG A 97 17.65 16.39 12.79
C ARG A 97 16.40 15.80 12.14
N PRO A 98 15.29 15.71 12.89
CA PRO A 98 13.99 15.39 12.33
C PRO A 98 13.59 16.40 11.23
N ASP A 99 12.77 15.95 10.27
CA ASP A 99 12.28 16.80 9.20
C ASP A 99 10.96 17.46 9.62
N THR A 100 11.03 18.76 9.95
CA THR A 100 9.87 19.53 10.40
C THR A 100 8.89 19.83 9.27
N ILE A 101 9.36 19.96 8.03
CA ILE A 101 8.51 20.27 6.87
C ILE A 101 7.66 19.03 6.53
N ALA A 102 8.31 17.87 6.34
CA ALA A 102 7.59 16.62 6.11
C ALA A 102 6.71 16.23 7.31
N GLY A 103 7.15 16.55 8.53
CA GLY A 103 6.35 16.38 9.75
C GLY A 103 5.05 17.17 9.71
N ALA A 104 5.12 18.46 9.36
CA ALA A 104 3.94 19.33 9.23
C ALA A 104 3.00 18.83 8.12
N GLN A 105 3.52 18.47 6.95
CA GLN A 105 2.72 17.92 5.85
C GLN A 105 1.93 16.68 6.29
N LEU A 106 2.58 15.75 6.98
CA LEU A 106 1.93 14.52 7.44
C LEU A 106 0.93 14.80 8.56
N ALA A 107 1.24 15.75 9.46
CA ALA A 107 0.32 16.19 10.50
C ALA A 107 -0.96 16.79 9.92
N ASP A 108 -0.86 17.58 8.84
CA ASP A 108 -2.00 18.17 8.16
C ASP A 108 -2.89 17.12 7.48
N ILE A 109 -2.28 16.12 6.84
CA ILE A 109 -3.00 14.96 6.28
C ILE A 109 -3.78 14.25 7.40
N MET A 110 -3.09 13.91 8.49
CA MET A 110 -3.70 13.21 9.62
C MET A 110 -4.82 14.03 10.25
N HIS A 111 -4.61 15.33 10.45
CA HIS A 111 -5.63 16.22 11.00
C HIS A 111 -6.87 16.28 10.10
N ARG A 112 -6.70 16.44 8.79
CA ARG A 112 -7.81 16.51 7.82
C ARG A 112 -8.67 15.23 7.82
N TYR A 113 -8.08 14.07 8.08
CA TYR A 113 -8.76 12.78 7.98
C TYR A 113 -8.90 12.07 9.35
N ASN A 114 -8.94 12.83 10.45
CA ASN A 114 -9.20 12.33 11.80
C ASN A 114 -8.24 11.20 12.25
N GLY A 115 -6.95 11.48 12.08
CA GLY A 115 -5.83 10.72 12.63
C GLY A 115 -5.76 10.80 14.15
N THR A 116 -4.64 10.36 14.72
CA THR A 116 -4.47 10.32 16.17
C THR A 116 -3.86 11.64 16.66
N ASP A 117 -4.57 12.36 17.53
CA ASP A 117 -4.15 13.68 18.04
C ASP A 117 -2.72 13.67 18.60
N ARG A 118 -2.41 12.67 19.42
CA ARG A 118 -1.04 12.47 19.95
C ARG A 118 0.02 12.38 18.85
N THR A 119 -0.26 11.67 17.76
CA THR A 119 0.69 11.54 16.64
C THR A 119 0.82 12.85 15.88
N ILE A 120 -0.29 13.58 15.69
CA ILE A 120 -0.31 14.90 15.05
C ILE A 120 0.53 15.89 15.86
N GLU A 121 0.34 15.94 17.17
CA GLU A 121 1.10 16.81 18.08
C GLU A 121 2.60 16.47 18.07
N GLU A 122 2.95 15.18 18.13
CA GLU A 122 4.35 14.74 18.03
C GLU A 122 5.00 15.18 16.72
N LEU A 123 4.30 15.05 15.59
CA LEU A 123 4.80 15.48 14.28
C LEU A 123 4.98 17.00 14.22
N LYS A 124 4.02 17.78 14.75
CA LYS A 124 4.11 19.24 14.79
C LYS A 124 5.24 19.73 15.70
N LYS A 125 5.40 19.12 16.87
CA LYS A 125 6.37 19.54 17.89
C LYS A 125 7.79 19.11 17.57
N HIS A 126 7.96 17.89 17.05
CA HIS A 126 9.27 17.25 16.92
C HIS A 126 9.67 16.91 15.49
N GLY A 127 8.81 17.14 14.52
CA GLY A 127 9.05 16.77 13.13
C GLY A 127 9.00 15.27 12.88
N LEU A 128 9.21 14.91 11.62
CA LEU A 128 9.25 13.53 11.15
C LEU A 128 10.60 12.89 11.48
N LYS A 129 10.59 11.78 12.21
CA LYS A 129 11.78 11.05 12.68
C LYS A 129 12.00 9.80 11.83
N ALA A 130 13.26 9.44 11.58
CA ALA A 130 13.61 8.22 10.84
C ALA A 130 13.03 6.96 11.48
N LYS A 131 13.08 6.85 12.82
CA LYS A 131 12.51 5.72 13.56
C LYS A 131 11.00 5.56 13.32
N SER A 132 10.25 6.67 13.29
CA SER A 132 8.80 6.64 13.04
C SER A 132 8.50 6.22 11.60
N LEU A 133 9.31 6.66 10.65
CA LEU A 133 9.22 6.25 9.26
C LEU A 133 9.49 4.75 9.07
N ASP A 134 10.58 4.24 9.67
CA ASP A 134 10.93 2.81 9.62
C ASP A 134 9.80 1.95 10.22
N LEU A 135 9.30 2.33 11.40
CA LEU A 135 8.22 1.62 12.07
C LEU A 135 6.96 1.54 11.21
N ASN A 136 6.52 2.66 10.64
CA ASN A 136 5.29 2.68 9.84
C ASN A 136 5.46 1.98 8.49
N ARG A 137 6.62 2.08 7.83
CA ARG A 137 6.90 1.31 6.60
C ARG A 137 6.91 -0.18 6.85
N ASN A 138 7.54 -0.62 7.94
CA ASN A 138 7.53 -2.03 8.33
C ASN A 138 6.11 -2.49 8.62
N LYS A 139 5.30 -1.68 9.31
CA LYS A 139 3.92 -2.05 9.59
C LYS A 139 3.06 -2.16 8.32
N VAL A 140 3.26 -1.27 7.35
CA VAL A 140 2.62 -1.38 6.02
C VAL A 140 3.06 -2.65 5.31
N LYS A 141 4.37 -2.96 5.31
CA LYS A 141 4.91 -4.18 4.71
C LYS A 141 4.32 -5.44 5.34
N GLU A 142 4.31 -5.53 6.66
CA GLU A 142 3.71 -6.66 7.41
C GLU A 142 2.26 -6.87 6.98
N ILE A 143 1.43 -5.82 7.07
CA ILE A 143 0.00 -5.91 6.72
C ILE A 143 -0.20 -6.34 5.27
N LEU A 144 0.58 -5.79 4.32
CA LEU A 144 0.44 -6.16 2.91
C LEU A 144 0.86 -7.61 2.66
N ILE A 145 1.93 -8.08 3.30
CA ILE A 145 2.38 -9.48 3.17
C ILE A 145 1.36 -10.43 3.83
N ASP A 146 0.83 -10.08 4.99
CA ASP A 146 -0.17 -10.90 5.69
C ASP A 146 -1.45 -11.04 4.86
N GLU A 147 -1.86 -9.97 4.16
CA GLU A 147 -3.12 -9.95 3.39
C GLU A 147 -2.98 -10.45 1.95
N LEU A 148 -1.79 -10.34 1.34
CA LEU A 148 -1.58 -10.61 -0.10
C LEU A 148 -0.51 -11.66 -0.39
N GLY A 149 0.28 -12.08 0.61
CA GLY A 149 1.44 -12.94 0.41
C GLY A 149 2.47 -12.34 -0.55
N GLU A 150 2.97 -13.15 -1.48
CA GLU A 150 3.95 -12.74 -2.49
C GLU A 150 3.43 -11.63 -3.43
N LEU A 151 2.11 -11.53 -3.62
CA LEU A 151 1.49 -10.50 -4.46
C LEU A 151 1.69 -9.08 -3.90
N ALA A 152 2.03 -8.97 -2.61
CA ALA A 152 2.33 -7.69 -1.95
C ALA A 152 3.52 -6.95 -2.60
N GLN A 153 4.45 -7.67 -3.22
CA GLN A 153 5.77 -7.17 -3.57
C GLN A 153 5.76 -5.91 -4.47
N ALA A 154 4.78 -5.80 -5.38
CA ALA A 154 4.60 -4.64 -6.25
C ALA A 154 4.14 -3.38 -5.49
N TYR A 155 3.49 -3.55 -4.34
CA TYR A 155 2.88 -2.49 -3.54
C TYR A 155 3.80 -2.02 -2.41
N LEU A 156 4.94 -2.68 -2.21
CA LEU A 156 5.91 -2.33 -1.17
C LEU A 156 6.77 -1.10 -1.55
N PHE A 157 7.54 -0.65 -0.57
CA PHE A 157 8.56 0.37 -0.76
C PHE A 157 9.78 -0.21 -1.48
N ASP A 158 10.35 0.58 -2.40
CA ASP A 158 11.72 0.40 -2.85
C ASP A 158 12.66 1.14 -1.90
N SER A 159 13.87 0.62 -1.73
CA SER A 159 14.88 1.23 -0.86
C SER A 159 16.23 1.28 -1.56
N GLN A 160 16.78 2.47 -1.66
CA GLN A 160 18.11 2.70 -2.23
C GLN A 160 19.02 3.31 -1.18
N ARG A 161 20.25 2.80 -1.08
CA ARG A 161 21.26 3.39 -0.20
C ARG A 161 21.92 4.55 -0.94
N ASP A 162 21.91 5.72 -0.32
CA ASP A 162 22.67 6.85 -0.82
C ASP A 162 24.16 6.63 -0.54
N ALA A 163 24.96 6.55 -1.61
CA ALA A 163 26.40 6.35 -1.53
C ALA A 163 27.14 7.53 -0.87
N ARG A 164 26.54 8.73 -0.83
CA ARG A 164 27.19 9.93 -0.29
C ARG A 164 27.05 10.05 1.24
N ASP A 165 25.88 9.71 1.77
CA ASP A 165 25.55 9.94 3.19
C ASP A 165 25.21 8.67 3.97
N ALA A 166 25.31 7.49 3.36
CA ALA A 166 24.90 6.20 3.92
C ALA A 166 23.44 6.14 4.42
N ARG A 167 22.60 7.09 4.00
CA ARG A 167 21.18 7.17 4.35
C ARG A 167 20.33 6.48 3.29
N SER A 168 19.30 5.77 3.74
CA SER A 168 18.37 5.10 2.84
C SER A 168 17.32 6.07 2.32
N ARG A 169 17.02 5.96 1.01
CA ARG A 169 15.94 6.66 0.32
C ARG A 169 14.82 5.67 0.02
N TYR A 170 13.57 6.12 0.15
CA TYR A 170 12.40 5.27 -0.02
C TYR A 170 11.35 5.89 -0.94
N GLN A 171 10.72 5.06 -1.77
CA GLN A 171 9.56 5.41 -2.58
C GLN A 171 8.67 4.18 -2.76
N LEU A 172 7.45 4.35 -3.28
CA LEU A 172 6.66 3.20 -3.71
C LEU A 172 7.23 2.60 -4.99
N LYS A 173 7.24 1.25 -5.06
CA LYS A 173 7.60 0.50 -6.26
C LYS A 173 6.58 0.70 -7.37
N LEU A 174 5.29 0.70 -7.01
CA LEU A 174 4.18 0.88 -7.92
C LEU A 174 4.31 2.20 -8.71
N ALA A 175 3.96 2.14 -10.00
CA ALA A 175 3.95 3.31 -10.86
C ALA A 175 2.91 4.33 -10.38
N SER A 176 3.18 5.63 -10.59
CA SER A 176 2.24 6.70 -10.19
C SER A 176 0.89 6.60 -10.90
N SER A 177 0.86 6.09 -12.14
CA SER A 177 -0.36 5.85 -12.92
C SER A 177 -1.31 4.82 -12.29
N SER A 178 -0.77 3.92 -11.46
CA SER A 178 -1.53 2.88 -10.76
C SER A 178 -2.01 3.32 -9.38
N ILE A 179 -1.74 4.57 -8.98
CA ILE A 179 -2.10 5.11 -7.67
C ILE A 179 -3.26 6.10 -7.83
N SER A 180 -4.35 5.88 -7.11
CA SER A 180 -5.49 6.79 -7.10
C SER A 180 -5.94 7.16 -5.68
N PHE A 181 -6.64 8.28 -5.59
CA PHE A 181 -7.12 8.86 -4.34
C PHE A 181 -8.60 9.15 -4.51
N ARG A 182 -9.44 8.44 -3.77
CA ARG A 182 -10.88 8.66 -3.80
C ARG A 182 -11.22 9.98 -3.08
N PRO A 183 -12.16 10.77 -3.63
CA PRO A 183 -12.57 12.05 -3.06
C PRO A 183 -13.32 11.91 -1.73
#